data_AF-A0A523SAF4-F1
#
_entry.id   AF-A0A523SAF4-F1
#
_cell.length_a   1.000
_cell.length_b   1.000
_cell.length_c   1.000
_cell.angle_alpha   90.00
_cell.angle_beta   90.00
_cell.angle_gamma   90.00
#
_symmetry.space_group_name_H-M   'P 1'
#
loop_
_entity.id
_entity.type
_entity.pdbx_description
1 polymer ?
#
loop_
_entity_poly.entity_id
_entity_poly.type
_entity_poly.pdbx_seq_one_letter_code
_entity_poly.pdbx_strand_id
1 'polypeptide(L)'
;MSGEDADFRSKLTSSATAVLRVLQSFEERKDAEIFDDSDPDASHLMKMVRTYRGSLYSEITRRLAEVITLGGVSVVTQRDVISLVEEVWGSNVSRCSPTELKVLKGVLEDSSLSLRSLSSVVGLSYAQTRRAAQRLRASGVLRIKGLLNTNLLGLERVLIILENPTLVFSGPYIHKSLFVDSPAPTAFLVSILPRERVPELLKMIKSLRGTASSVSAWKLSAGKPRFSSVYYNSKTGEWRPNLLHFRLMLRTGSDDLTVGARSSAPTIPSSAFTSAELKILERIVENYEATAVEITKSVGLSESTAFRKRSNLINKRVAVSRATVAIPKLKDRVIALLSPDCAGDIVPAWSQLPLTYVSRLENLENHDEKKILLLSALASGSASDIIDVLYSEKSRADDFAAYSVAGGITNPIKVASMFDRREKRWKWDPSFFDLLSYGVVRNESRKKDIPLDLA
;
A
#
# COMPACT_ATOMS: atom_id res chain seq x y z
N MET A 1 -37.16 -24.19 -3.02
CA MET A 1 -36.77 -23.30 -4.14
C MET A 1 -38.03 -22.62 -4.62
N SER A 2 -38.32 -21.44 -4.07
CA SER A 2 -39.55 -20.67 -4.29
C SER A 2 -39.43 -19.77 -5.53
N GLY A 3 -40.55 -19.48 -6.19
CA GLY A 3 -40.64 -18.86 -7.52
C GLY A 3 -40.10 -17.43 -7.70
N GLU A 4 -39.38 -16.86 -6.74
CA GLU A 4 -38.68 -15.56 -6.87
C GLU A 4 -37.28 -15.69 -7.50
N ASP A 5 -36.66 -16.88 -7.45
CA ASP A 5 -35.32 -17.13 -8.03
C ASP A 5 -35.30 -17.12 -9.58
N ALA A 6 -36.47 -17.23 -10.23
CA ALA A 6 -36.59 -17.40 -11.68
C ALA A 6 -36.48 -16.07 -12.46
N ASP A 7 -36.79 -14.93 -11.83
CA ASP A 7 -36.96 -13.66 -12.55
C ASP A 7 -35.62 -12.98 -12.87
N PHE A 8 -34.69 -12.97 -11.91
CA PHE A 8 -33.42 -12.26 -12.07
C PHE A 8 -32.43 -12.97 -13.01
N ARG A 9 -32.46 -14.31 -13.05
CA ARG A 9 -31.55 -15.11 -13.88
C ARG A 9 -31.75 -14.87 -15.37
N SER A 10 -32.97 -14.47 -15.79
CA SER A 10 -33.30 -14.12 -17.17
C SER A 10 -32.56 -12.87 -17.67
N LYS A 11 -32.12 -12.00 -16.76
CA LYS A 11 -31.42 -10.73 -17.07
C LYS A 11 -29.90 -10.87 -17.13
N LEU A 12 -29.35 -12.02 -16.73
CA LEU A 12 -27.91 -12.27 -16.74
C LEU A 12 -27.45 -12.71 -18.12
N THR A 13 -26.29 -12.22 -18.57
CA THR A 13 -25.62 -12.83 -19.72
C THR A 13 -25.17 -14.26 -19.39
N SER A 14 -24.90 -15.07 -20.42
CA SER A 14 -24.34 -16.42 -20.26
C SER A 14 -23.03 -16.40 -19.44
N SER A 15 -22.17 -15.42 -19.70
CA SER A 15 -20.92 -15.21 -18.96
C SER A 15 -21.12 -14.78 -17.50
N ALA A 16 -22.11 -13.92 -17.22
CA ALA A 16 -22.48 -13.55 -15.85
C ALA A 16 -23.03 -14.76 -15.07
N THR A 17 -23.84 -15.58 -15.73
CA THR A 17 -24.38 -16.83 -15.17
C THR A 17 -23.25 -17.82 -14.86
N ALA A 18 -22.24 -17.92 -15.72
CA ALA A 18 -21.08 -18.78 -15.50
C ALA A 18 -20.31 -18.37 -14.22
N VAL A 19 -20.08 -17.07 -14.01
CA VAL A 19 -19.43 -16.57 -12.77
C VAL A 19 -20.22 -16.97 -11.53
N LEU A 20 -21.55 -16.81 -11.53
CA LEU A 20 -22.37 -17.21 -10.38
C LEU A 20 -22.30 -18.72 -10.10
N ARG A 21 -22.30 -19.55 -11.15
CA ARG A 21 -22.11 -21.01 -10.99
C ARG A 21 -20.75 -21.34 -10.40
N VAL A 22 -19.69 -20.68 -10.84
CA VAL A 22 -18.33 -20.87 -10.30
C VAL A 22 -18.28 -20.51 -8.81
N LEU A 23 -18.87 -19.39 -8.42
CA LEU A 23 -18.95 -19.00 -6.99
C LEU A 23 -19.67 -20.07 -6.17
N GLN A 24 -20.80 -20.57 -6.68
CA GLN A 24 -21.56 -21.64 -6.03
C GLN A 24 -20.74 -22.93 -5.91
N SER A 25 -20.10 -23.37 -7.00
CA SER A 25 -19.26 -24.57 -7.01
C SER A 25 -18.10 -24.48 -6.02
N PHE A 26 -17.43 -23.31 -5.95
CA PHE A 26 -16.36 -23.08 -4.98
C PHE A 26 -16.83 -23.12 -3.53
N GLU A 27 -18.04 -22.63 -3.23
CA GLU A 27 -18.64 -22.74 -1.89
C GLU A 27 -19.00 -24.18 -1.54
N GLU A 28 -19.56 -24.92 -2.50
CA GLU A 28 -19.97 -26.31 -2.35
C GLU A 28 -18.79 -27.29 -2.39
N ARG A 29 -17.55 -26.81 -2.59
CA ARG A 29 -16.32 -27.62 -2.76
C ARG A 29 -16.45 -28.70 -3.84
N LYS A 30 -17.27 -28.45 -4.86
CA LYS A 30 -17.32 -29.30 -6.04
C LYS A 30 -16.11 -28.97 -6.91
N ASP A 31 -15.47 -29.98 -7.49
CA ASP A 31 -14.40 -29.77 -8.45
C ASP A 31 -14.95 -28.89 -9.58
N ALA A 32 -14.51 -27.65 -9.61
CA ALA A 32 -14.92 -26.72 -10.64
C ALA A 32 -14.15 -27.12 -11.91
N GLU A 33 -14.72 -28.03 -12.70
CA GLU A 33 -14.15 -28.55 -13.96
C GLU A 33 -13.83 -27.47 -15.02
N ILE A 34 -14.10 -26.20 -14.74
CA ILE A 34 -14.21 -25.12 -15.75
C ILE A 34 -12.98 -24.20 -15.78
N PHE A 35 -12.11 -24.21 -14.77
CA PHE A 35 -10.91 -23.37 -14.77
C PHE A 35 -9.67 -24.15 -14.35
N ASP A 36 -8.67 -24.12 -15.23
CA ASP A 36 -7.33 -24.60 -14.94
C ASP A 36 -6.80 -23.83 -13.72
N ASP A 37 -6.16 -24.50 -12.75
CA ASP A 37 -5.60 -23.89 -11.53
C ASP A 37 -4.56 -22.78 -11.83
N SER A 38 -4.23 -22.59 -13.11
CA SER A 38 -3.36 -21.57 -13.68
C SER A 38 -4.06 -20.23 -13.98
N ASP A 39 -5.40 -20.14 -13.96
CA ASP A 39 -6.14 -18.90 -14.23
C ASP A 39 -6.09 -17.92 -13.03
N PRO A 40 -5.49 -16.72 -13.20
CA PRO A 40 -5.40 -15.71 -12.14
C PRO A 40 -6.76 -15.22 -11.62
N ASP A 41 -7.77 -15.11 -12.49
CA ASP A 41 -9.08 -14.58 -12.13
C ASP A 41 -9.87 -15.63 -11.33
N ALA A 42 -9.79 -16.91 -11.73
CA ALA A 42 -10.38 -18.01 -10.98
C ALA A 42 -9.73 -18.15 -9.58
N SER A 43 -8.41 -18.05 -9.50
CA SER A 43 -7.68 -18.05 -8.23
C SER A 43 -8.09 -16.90 -7.31
N HIS A 44 -8.34 -15.71 -7.88
CA HIS A 44 -8.79 -14.55 -7.14
C HIS A 44 -10.21 -14.72 -6.60
N LEU A 45 -11.15 -15.20 -7.43
CA LEU A 45 -12.52 -15.51 -7.01
C LEU A 45 -12.56 -16.60 -5.94
N MET A 46 -11.76 -17.66 -6.09
CA MET A 46 -11.66 -18.73 -5.10
C MET A 46 -11.16 -18.19 -3.75
N LYS A 47 -10.17 -17.29 -3.76
CA LYS A 47 -9.70 -16.61 -2.55
C LYS A 47 -10.82 -15.79 -1.90
N MET A 48 -11.62 -15.08 -2.68
CA MET A 48 -12.74 -14.29 -2.15
C MET A 48 -13.77 -15.18 -1.45
N VAL A 49 -14.20 -16.26 -2.11
CA VAL A 49 -15.12 -17.25 -1.55
C VAL A 49 -14.59 -17.84 -0.25
N ARG A 50 -13.33 -18.32 -0.25
CA ARG A 50 -12.71 -18.96 0.93
C ARG A 50 -12.55 -18.04 2.14
N THR A 51 -12.50 -16.73 1.93
CA THR A 51 -12.23 -15.75 3.00
C THR A 51 -13.47 -14.98 3.46
N TYR A 52 -14.58 -15.15 2.76
CA TYR A 52 -15.87 -14.54 3.09
C TYR A 52 -16.46 -15.16 4.37
N ARG A 53 -17.08 -14.33 5.23
CA ARG A 53 -17.87 -14.81 6.39
C ARG A 53 -19.32 -15.05 5.96
N GLY A 54 -19.71 -16.31 5.85
CA GLY A 54 -21.05 -16.74 5.40
C GLY A 54 -21.00 -17.27 3.97
N SER A 55 -22.10 -17.15 3.23
CA SER A 55 -22.16 -17.45 1.80
C SER A 55 -22.07 -16.14 1.00
N LEU A 56 -21.02 -16.04 0.19
CA LEU A 56 -20.85 -14.98 -0.80
C LEU A 56 -21.89 -15.15 -1.92
N TYR A 57 -22.09 -16.37 -2.41
CA TYR A 57 -23.08 -16.68 -3.45
C TYR A 57 -24.49 -16.22 -3.08
N SER A 58 -24.96 -16.57 -1.87
CA SER A 58 -26.30 -16.16 -1.40
C SER A 58 -26.42 -14.64 -1.29
N GLU A 59 -25.39 -13.95 -0.79
CA GLU A 59 -25.42 -12.49 -0.65
C GLU A 59 -25.42 -11.78 -2.02
N ILE A 60 -24.63 -12.28 -2.98
CA ILE A 60 -24.62 -11.77 -4.35
C ILE A 60 -25.96 -11.98 -5.02
N THR A 61 -26.54 -13.17 -4.89
CA THR A 61 -27.85 -13.50 -5.46
C THR A 61 -28.94 -12.60 -4.88
N ARG A 62 -28.96 -12.40 -3.56
CA ARG A 62 -29.88 -11.49 -2.88
C ARG A 62 -29.75 -10.05 -3.40
N ARG A 63 -28.53 -9.53 -3.49
CA ARG A 63 -28.24 -8.17 -4.00
C ARG A 63 -28.66 -7.99 -5.45
N LEU A 64 -28.40 -8.98 -6.30
CA LEU A 64 -28.80 -8.95 -7.71
C LEU A 64 -30.32 -8.94 -7.86
N ALA A 65 -31.02 -9.77 -7.08
CA ALA A 65 -32.47 -9.75 -7.05
C ALA A 65 -33.00 -8.38 -6.61
N GLU A 66 -32.47 -7.80 -5.52
CA GLU A 66 -32.83 -6.45 -5.05
C GLU A 66 -32.62 -5.35 -6.10
N VAL A 67 -31.52 -5.39 -6.85
CA VAL A 67 -31.27 -4.39 -7.90
C VAL A 67 -32.24 -4.56 -9.07
N ILE A 68 -32.58 -5.80 -9.43
CA ILE A 68 -33.51 -6.07 -10.53
C ILE A 68 -34.94 -5.70 -10.16
N THR A 69 -35.36 -5.89 -8.89
CA THR A 69 -36.70 -5.48 -8.43
C THR A 69 -36.89 -3.97 -8.40
N LEU A 70 -35.81 -3.18 -8.33
CA LEU A 70 -35.89 -1.72 -8.47
C LEU A 70 -36.27 -1.27 -9.90
N GLY A 71 -36.24 -2.17 -10.89
CA GLY A 71 -36.65 -1.91 -12.26
C GLY A 71 -35.58 -1.21 -13.11
N GLY A 72 -35.85 -1.07 -14.41
CA GLY A 72 -34.96 -0.39 -15.37
C GLY A 72 -33.72 -1.16 -15.82
N VAL A 73 -33.51 -2.40 -15.35
CA VAL A 73 -32.38 -3.24 -15.72
C VAL A 73 -32.73 -4.14 -16.91
N SER A 74 -32.06 -3.95 -18.04
CA SER A 74 -32.22 -4.76 -19.25
C SER A 74 -31.29 -5.99 -19.25
N VAL A 75 -30.02 -5.80 -18.92
CA VAL A 75 -28.98 -6.84 -18.94
C VAL A 75 -27.96 -6.61 -17.83
N VAL A 76 -27.52 -7.68 -17.18
CA VAL A 76 -26.41 -7.70 -16.20
C VAL A 76 -25.25 -8.50 -16.79
N THR A 77 -24.08 -7.86 -16.90
CA THR A 77 -22.89 -8.44 -17.54
C THR A 77 -21.95 -9.12 -16.55
N GLN A 78 -20.98 -9.89 -17.06
CA GLN A 78 -19.92 -10.50 -16.24
C GLN A 78 -19.16 -9.46 -15.41
N ARG A 79 -18.86 -8.28 -15.99
CA ARG A 79 -18.14 -7.21 -15.31
C ARG A 79 -18.92 -6.67 -14.11
N ASP A 80 -20.24 -6.56 -14.25
CA ASP A 80 -21.11 -6.06 -13.18
C ASP A 80 -21.14 -7.05 -12.01
N VAL A 81 -21.28 -8.36 -12.31
CA VAL A 81 -21.22 -9.41 -11.28
C VAL A 81 -19.87 -9.44 -10.58
N ILE A 82 -18.76 -9.39 -11.31
CA ILE A 82 -17.41 -9.35 -10.71
C ILE A 82 -17.23 -8.11 -9.83
N SER A 83 -17.68 -6.94 -10.29
CA SER A 83 -17.62 -5.71 -9.50
C SER A 83 -18.42 -5.81 -8.21
N LEU A 84 -19.62 -6.41 -8.27
CA LEU A 84 -20.46 -6.65 -7.09
C LEU A 84 -19.80 -7.65 -6.13
N VAL A 85 -19.18 -8.71 -6.66
CA VAL A 85 -18.41 -9.69 -5.88
C VAL A 85 -17.27 -9.01 -5.12
N GLU A 86 -16.47 -8.20 -5.80
CA GLU A 86 -15.38 -7.43 -5.18
C GLU A 86 -15.89 -6.50 -4.07
N GLU A 87 -17.03 -5.84 -4.29
CA GLU A 87 -17.63 -4.91 -3.34
C GLU A 87 -18.16 -5.61 -2.09
N VAL A 88 -18.94 -6.68 -2.27
CA VAL A 88 -19.53 -7.46 -1.17
C VAL A 88 -18.43 -8.15 -0.36
N TRP A 89 -17.46 -8.78 -1.03
CA TRP A 89 -16.30 -9.36 -0.38
C TRP A 89 -15.48 -8.30 0.35
N GLY A 90 -15.15 -7.19 -0.32
CA GLY A 90 -14.39 -6.08 0.25
C GLY A 90 -15.05 -5.50 1.49
N SER A 91 -16.38 -5.40 1.48
CA SER A 91 -17.17 -4.98 2.64
C SER A 91 -17.08 -5.97 3.79
N ASN A 92 -17.16 -7.28 3.52
CA ASN A 92 -17.08 -8.34 4.53
C ASN A 92 -15.70 -8.42 5.20
N VAL A 93 -14.62 -8.43 4.41
CA VAL A 93 -13.24 -8.53 4.96
C VAL A 93 -12.79 -7.25 5.66
N SER A 94 -13.40 -6.10 5.34
CA SER A 94 -13.16 -4.85 6.07
C SER A 94 -13.81 -4.81 7.45
N ARG A 95 -14.76 -5.70 7.75
CA ARG A 95 -15.35 -5.83 9.09
C ARG A 95 -14.37 -6.57 10.00
N CYS A 96 -13.37 -5.90 10.53
CA CYS A 96 -12.43 -6.53 11.45
C CYS A 96 -13.05 -6.79 12.83
N SER A 97 -12.78 -7.96 13.42
CA SER A 97 -13.12 -8.27 14.81
C SER A 97 -12.19 -7.52 15.79
N PRO A 98 -12.55 -7.39 17.07
CA PRO A 98 -11.66 -6.78 18.07
C PRO A 98 -10.29 -7.47 18.16
N THR A 99 -10.23 -8.79 17.95
CA THR A 99 -8.97 -9.54 17.95
C THR A 99 -8.13 -9.24 16.70
N GLU A 100 -8.76 -9.12 15.53
CA GLU A 100 -8.08 -8.74 14.28
C GLU A 100 -7.51 -7.33 14.37
N LEU A 101 -8.25 -6.37 14.93
CA LEU A 101 -7.80 -4.98 15.11
C LEU A 101 -6.54 -4.90 16.00
N LYS A 102 -6.53 -5.64 17.11
CA LYS A 102 -5.36 -5.73 18.01
C LYS A 102 -4.15 -6.34 17.31
N VAL A 103 -4.35 -7.39 16.52
CA VAL A 103 -3.28 -8.03 15.73
C VAL A 103 -2.74 -7.08 14.67
N LEU A 104 -3.60 -6.36 13.93
CA LEU A 104 -3.17 -5.36 12.95
C LEU A 104 -2.30 -4.28 13.59
N LYS A 105 -2.72 -3.75 14.76
CA LYS A 105 -1.94 -2.77 15.52
C LYS A 105 -0.57 -3.30 15.90
N GLY A 106 -0.50 -4.44 16.58
CA GLY A 106 0.77 -5.01 17.06
C GLY A 106 1.73 -5.38 15.92
N VAL A 107 1.22 -5.91 14.80
CA VAL A 107 2.05 -6.28 13.64
C VAL A 107 2.59 -5.05 12.91
N LEU A 108 1.87 -3.93 12.89
CA LEU A 108 2.38 -2.68 12.31
C LEU A 108 3.41 -1.99 13.20
N GLU A 109 3.31 -2.15 14.52
CA GLU A 109 4.31 -1.67 15.47
C GLU A 109 5.63 -2.46 15.34
N ASP A 110 5.55 -3.79 15.26
CA ASP A 110 6.72 -4.64 14.98
C ASP A 110 6.33 -5.91 14.21
N SER A 111 6.66 -5.92 12.91
CA SER A 111 6.36 -7.03 12.01
C SER A 111 7.38 -8.17 12.07
N SER A 112 8.41 -8.06 12.92
CA SER A 112 9.40 -9.12 13.14
C SER A 112 9.02 -10.10 14.26
N LEU A 113 8.02 -9.74 15.07
CA LEU A 113 7.57 -10.56 16.20
C LEU A 113 7.05 -11.93 15.77
N SER A 114 7.46 -12.97 16.49
CA SER A 114 6.83 -14.28 16.39
C SER A 114 5.39 -14.23 16.91
N LEU A 115 4.53 -15.14 16.44
CA LEU A 115 3.11 -15.19 16.89
C LEU A 115 2.97 -15.30 18.42
N ARG A 116 3.91 -15.99 19.09
CA ARG A 116 3.93 -16.08 20.56
C ARG A 116 4.21 -14.71 21.19
N SER A 117 5.26 -14.03 20.73
CA SER A 117 5.61 -12.69 21.24
C SER A 117 4.51 -11.68 20.96
N LEU A 118 3.96 -11.71 19.74
CA LEU A 118 2.82 -10.88 19.34
C LEU A 118 1.63 -11.09 20.27
N SER A 119 1.29 -12.34 20.61
CA SER A 119 0.16 -12.66 21.49
C SER A 119 0.30 -12.04 22.89
N SER A 120 1.54 -12.01 23.40
CA SER A 120 1.86 -11.32 24.66
C SER A 120 1.71 -9.81 24.54
N VAL A 121 2.24 -9.20 23.47
CA VAL A 121 2.19 -7.74 23.26
C VAL A 121 0.76 -7.23 23.08
N VAL A 122 -0.07 -7.96 22.33
CA VAL A 122 -1.46 -7.55 22.06
C VAL A 122 -2.46 -7.98 23.15
N GLY A 123 -2.00 -8.74 24.16
CA GLY A 123 -2.82 -9.23 25.26
C GLY A 123 -3.93 -10.19 24.82
N LEU A 124 -3.60 -11.16 23.96
CA LEU A 124 -4.52 -12.20 23.47
C LEU A 124 -3.91 -13.60 23.67
N SER A 125 -4.74 -14.64 23.67
CA SER A 125 -4.20 -16.00 23.66
C SER A 125 -3.49 -16.32 22.35
N TYR A 126 -2.54 -17.26 22.38
CA TYR A 126 -1.84 -17.71 21.16
C TYR A 126 -2.83 -18.18 20.08
N ALA A 127 -3.86 -18.95 20.46
CA ALA A 127 -4.86 -19.46 19.53
C ALA A 127 -5.68 -18.34 18.88
N GLN A 128 -6.09 -17.32 19.65
CA GLN A 128 -6.80 -16.15 19.13
C GLN A 128 -5.91 -15.36 18.16
N THR A 129 -4.67 -15.10 18.55
CA THR A 129 -3.68 -14.36 17.75
C THR A 129 -3.40 -15.08 16.43
N ARG A 130 -3.15 -16.40 16.48
CA ARG A 130 -2.89 -17.23 15.30
C ARG A 130 -4.07 -17.21 14.32
N ARG A 131 -5.31 -17.41 14.80
CA ARG A 131 -6.51 -17.41 13.96
C ARG A 131 -6.73 -16.05 13.29
N ALA A 132 -6.60 -14.97 14.06
CA ALA A 132 -6.75 -13.61 13.54
C ALA A 132 -5.66 -13.28 12.49
N ALA A 133 -4.39 -13.55 12.79
CA ALA A 133 -3.29 -13.32 11.85
C ALA A 133 -3.43 -14.14 10.56
N GLN A 134 -3.75 -15.43 10.67
CA GLN A 134 -3.97 -16.31 9.51
C GLN A 134 -5.10 -15.80 8.62
N ARG A 135 -6.20 -15.35 9.23
CA ARG A 135 -7.35 -14.81 8.50
C ARG A 135 -7.06 -13.48 7.80
N LEU A 136 -6.38 -12.56 8.47
CA LEU A 136 -5.95 -11.29 7.89
C LEU A 136 -4.99 -11.51 6.72
N ARG A 137 -4.08 -12.49 6.83
CA ARG A 137 -3.18 -12.90 5.74
C ARG A 137 -3.92 -13.55 4.58
N ALA A 138 -4.82 -14.50 4.87
CA ALA A 138 -5.59 -15.22 3.84
C ALA A 138 -6.48 -14.28 3.01
N SER A 139 -7.14 -13.32 3.65
CA SER A 139 -7.90 -12.27 2.95
C SER A 139 -6.99 -11.28 2.19
N GLY A 140 -5.73 -11.16 2.59
CA GLY A 140 -4.78 -10.21 2.02
C GLY A 140 -4.89 -8.81 2.62
N VAL A 141 -5.71 -8.63 3.67
CA VAL A 141 -5.77 -7.39 4.47
C VAL A 141 -4.43 -7.12 5.14
N LEU A 142 -3.71 -8.17 5.57
CA LEU A 142 -2.35 -8.07 6.09
C LEU A 142 -1.38 -8.81 5.16
N ARG A 143 -0.28 -8.16 4.79
CA ARG A 143 0.85 -8.82 4.12
C ARG A 143 2.15 -8.37 4.75
N ILE A 144 3.10 -9.29 4.94
CA ILE A 144 4.44 -8.96 5.40
C ILE A 144 5.38 -8.97 4.19
N LYS A 145 5.83 -7.78 3.80
CA LYS A 145 6.73 -7.56 2.68
C LYS A 145 8.16 -7.31 3.19
N GLY A 146 9.13 -7.47 2.30
CA GLY A 146 10.51 -7.10 2.58
C GLY A 146 10.74 -5.64 2.19
N LEU A 147 11.19 -4.83 3.14
CA LEU A 147 11.69 -3.50 2.85
C LEU A 147 13.19 -3.58 2.59
N LEU A 148 13.64 -3.14 1.42
CA LEU A 148 15.07 -3.05 1.11
C LEU A 148 15.75 -2.10 2.10
N ASN A 149 16.87 -2.55 2.67
CA ASN A 149 17.71 -1.69 3.48
C ASN A 149 18.57 -0.83 2.55
N THR A 150 18.00 0.29 2.11
CA THR A 150 18.63 1.20 1.14
C THR A 150 20.00 1.65 1.61
N ASN A 151 20.16 1.91 2.91
CA ASN A 151 21.43 2.33 3.50
C ASN A 151 22.52 1.27 3.36
N LEU A 152 22.23 0.00 3.67
CA LEU A 152 23.19 -1.08 3.46
C LEU A 152 23.46 -1.29 1.97
N LEU A 153 22.45 -1.15 1.12
CA LEU A 153 22.60 -1.39 -0.32
C LEU A 153 23.30 -0.25 -1.08
N GLY A 154 23.71 0.83 -0.41
CA GLY A 154 24.26 2.02 -1.09
C GLY A 154 23.22 2.77 -1.94
N LEU A 155 21.94 2.57 -1.65
CA LEU A 155 20.81 3.23 -2.29
C LEU A 155 20.32 4.40 -1.42
N GLU A 156 19.72 5.38 -2.09
CA GLU A 156 19.06 6.53 -1.48
C GLU A 156 17.61 6.57 -1.94
N ARG A 157 16.70 6.85 -1.00
CA ARG A 157 15.28 7.05 -1.31
C ARG A 157 15.02 8.54 -1.41
N VAL A 158 14.56 8.99 -2.57
CA VAL A 158 14.30 10.39 -2.88
C VAL A 158 12.83 10.56 -3.24
N LEU A 159 12.17 11.52 -2.61
CA LEU A 159 10.85 11.99 -2.99
C LEU A 159 11.03 13.23 -3.88
N ILE A 160 10.52 13.15 -5.11
CA ILE A 160 10.46 14.27 -6.05
C ILE A 160 9.01 14.78 -6.01
N ILE A 161 8.85 16.08 -5.80
CA ILE A 161 7.55 16.74 -5.78
C ILE A 161 7.51 17.71 -6.95
N LEU A 162 6.50 17.54 -7.81
CA LEU A 162 6.28 18.38 -8.99
C LEU A 162 4.91 19.06 -8.85
N GLU A 163 4.88 20.39 -8.88
CA GLU A 163 3.66 21.20 -8.85
C GLU A 163 3.34 21.70 -10.26
N ASN A 164 2.09 21.53 -10.68
CA ASN A 164 1.61 21.77 -12.05
C ASN A 164 2.48 21.16 -13.15
N PRO A 165 2.86 19.87 -13.08
CA PRO A 165 3.72 19.27 -14.09
C PRO A 165 2.98 19.05 -15.42
N THR A 166 3.66 19.38 -16.53
CA THR A 166 3.32 18.87 -17.86
C THR A 166 4.00 17.53 -18.13
N LEU A 167 5.21 17.32 -17.62
CA LEU A 167 5.98 16.09 -17.70
C LEU A 167 6.32 15.54 -16.31
N VAL A 168 6.38 14.21 -16.19
CA VAL A 168 6.77 13.49 -14.98
C VAL A 168 7.78 12.40 -15.31
N PHE A 169 8.65 12.06 -14.35
CA PHE A 169 9.58 10.95 -14.49
C PHE A 169 8.85 9.60 -14.41
N SER A 170 9.27 8.69 -15.28
CA SER A 170 8.96 7.27 -15.24
C SER A 170 10.24 6.45 -15.43
N GLY A 171 10.18 5.15 -15.14
CA GLY A 171 11.30 4.24 -15.34
C GLY A 171 11.58 3.32 -14.15
N PRO A 172 12.56 2.41 -14.26
CA PRO A 172 12.85 1.37 -13.26
C PRO A 172 13.27 1.90 -11.89
N TYR A 173 13.71 3.16 -11.81
CA TYR A 173 14.09 3.81 -10.56
C TYR A 173 12.97 4.59 -9.89
N ILE A 174 11.82 4.76 -10.54
CA ILE A 174 10.61 5.35 -9.93
C ILE A 174 9.81 4.21 -9.30
N HIS A 175 9.90 4.10 -7.98
CA HIS A 175 9.29 3.02 -7.23
C HIS A 175 7.80 3.23 -6.98
N LYS A 176 7.39 4.46 -6.65
CA LYS A 176 5.99 4.81 -6.37
C LYS A 176 5.67 6.18 -6.94
N SER A 177 4.44 6.35 -7.39
CA SER A 177 3.92 7.65 -7.84
C SER A 177 2.56 7.89 -7.20
N LEU A 178 2.34 9.09 -6.68
CA LEU A 178 1.03 9.56 -6.23
C LEU A 178 0.65 10.80 -7.02
N PHE A 179 -0.63 10.90 -7.38
CA PHE A 179 -1.17 12.01 -8.14
C PHE A 179 -2.31 12.69 -7.39
N VAL A 180 -2.26 14.02 -7.35
CA VAL A 180 -3.29 14.88 -6.78
C VAL A 180 -3.95 15.64 -7.91
N ASP A 181 -5.24 15.42 -8.09
CA ASP A 181 -6.07 16.17 -9.04
C ASP A 181 -6.70 17.35 -8.30
N SER A 182 -5.97 18.45 -8.24
CA SER A 182 -6.48 19.73 -7.75
C SER A 182 -6.39 20.78 -8.85
N PRO A 183 -6.96 21.99 -8.68
CA PRO A 183 -6.74 23.09 -9.62
C PRO A 183 -5.26 23.35 -9.92
N ALA A 184 -4.39 23.02 -8.95
CA ALA A 184 -2.96 22.90 -9.14
C ALA A 184 -2.52 21.41 -9.04
N PRO A 185 -2.48 20.64 -10.14
CA PRO A 185 -2.11 19.23 -10.09
C PRO A 185 -0.73 19.03 -9.47
N THR A 186 -0.57 18.03 -8.61
CA THR A 186 0.72 17.76 -7.95
C THR A 186 1.07 16.27 -8.08
N ALA A 187 2.32 15.97 -8.43
CA ALA A 187 2.83 14.62 -8.49
C ALA A 187 3.92 14.39 -7.43
N PHE A 188 3.81 13.28 -6.70
CA PHE A 188 4.79 12.82 -5.73
C PHE A 188 5.43 11.53 -6.25
N LEU A 189 6.70 11.57 -6.60
CA LEU A 189 7.43 10.44 -7.17
C LEU A 189 8.50 9.97 -6.18
N VAL A 190 8.44 8.72 -5.77
CA VAL A 190 9.47 8.09 -4.93
C VAL A 190 10.45 7.37 -5.83
N SER A 191 11.68 7.86 -5.87
CA SER A 191 12.80 7.19 -6.51
C SER A 191 13.69 6.47 -5.49
N ILE A 192 14.24 5.31 -5.87
CA ILE A 192 15.24 4.60 -5.06
C ILE A 192 16.42 4.30 -5.97
N LEU A 193 17.49 5.09 -5.85
CA LEU A 193 18.63 5.09 -6.78
C LEU A 193 19.96 4.96 -6.04
N PRO A 194 21.09 4.74 -6.75
CA PRO A 194 22.40 4.68 -6.10
C PRO A 194 22.75 6.03 -5.47
N ARG A 195 23.20 6.03 -4.21
CA ARG A 195 23.46 7.28 -3.45
C ARG A 195 24.47 8.18 -4.15
N GLU A 196 25.50 7.60 -4.76
CA GLU A 196 26.53 8.33 -5.49
C GLU A 196 25.98 9.10 -6.71
N ARG A 197 24.79 8.74 -7.21
CA ARG A 197 24.15 9.33 -8.39
C ARG A 197 23.07 10.36 -8.06
N VAL A 198 22.83 10.65 -6.77
CA VAL A 198 21.92 11.72 -6.34
C VAL A 198 22.27 13.08 -6.98
N PRO A 199 23.54 13.50 -7.10
CA PRO A 199 23.88 14.75 -7.78
C PRO A 199 23.47 14.78 -9.26
N GLU A 200 23.52 13.65 -9.96
CA GLU A 200 23.08 13.55 -11.36
C GLU A 200 21.55 13.61 -11.47
N LEU A 201 20.82 12.96 -10.55
CA LEU A 201 19.37 13.12 -10.44
C LEU A 201 18.97 14.58 -10.22
N LEU A 202 19.66 15.31 -9.33
CA LEU A 202 19.39 16.73 -9.11
C LEU A 202 19.61 17.58 -10.37
N LYS A 203 20.60 17.25 -11.21
CA LYS A 203 20.78 17.90 -12.52
C LYS A 203 19.59 17.64 -13.46
N MET A 204 19.10 16.40 -13.53
CA MET A 204 17.91 16.06 -14.33
C MET A 204 16.64 16.75 -13.81
N ILE A 205 16.49 16.86 -12.49
CA ILE A 205 15.38 17.59 -11.87
C ILE A 205 15.42 19.08 -12.23
N LYS A 206 16.62 19.68 -12.20
CA LYS A 206 16.79 21.09 -12.60
C LYS A 206 16.36 21.35 -14.04
N SER A 207 16.59 20.40 -14.97
CA SER A 207 16.10 20.54 -16.35
C SER A 207 14.57 20.47 -16.49
N LEU A 208 13.86 19.88 -15.52
CA LEU A 208 12.38 19.84 -15.51
C LEU A 208 11.71 21.08 -14.92
N ARG A 209 12.47 22.05 -14.41
CA ARG A 209 11.88 23.29 -13.87
C ARG A 209 11.17 24.12 -14.94
N GLY A 210 11.43 23.88 -16.22
CA GLY A 210 10.67 24.49 -17.33
C GLY A 210 9.31 23.81 -17.61
N THR A 211 9.05 22.64 -17.02
CA THR A 211 7.85 21.82 -17.30
C THR A 211 6.91 21.71 -16.10
N ALA A 212 7.19 22.43 -15.02
CA ALA A 212 6.39 22.45 -13.80
C ALA A 212 6.52 23.84 -13.15
N SER A 213 5.52 24.26 -12.37
CA SER A 213 5.61 25.52 -11.61
C SER A 213 6.68 25.45 -10.51
N SER A 214 6.84 24.28 -9.89
CA SER A 214 7.85 24.03 -8.87
C SER A 214 8.30 22.57 -8.92
N VAL A 215 9.59 22.33 -8.68
CA VAL A 215 10.15 20.99 -8.54
C VAL A 215 11.11 20.97 -7.37
N SER A 216 10.89 20.06 -6.43
CA SER A 216 11.75 19.88 -5.26
C SER A 216 12.11 18.41 -5.07
N ALA A 217 13.29 18.16 -4.49
CA ALA A 217 13.83 16.83 -4.28
C ALA A 217 14.21 16.65 -2.80
N TRP A 218 13.67 15.61 -2.19
CA TRP A 218 13.74 15.39 -0.76
C TRP A 218 14.27 14.01 -0.46
N LYS A 219 15.24 13.89 0.43
CA LYS A 219 15.61 12.60 1.00
C LYS A 219 14.45 12.08 1.86
N LEU A 220 13.93 10.90 1.53
CA LEU A 220 12.74 10.32 2.14
C LEU A 220 13.10 9.20 3.12
N SER A 221 12.60 9.30 4.36
CA SER A 221 12.73 8.22 5.33
C SER A 221 11.88 6.99 5.00
N ALA A 222 12.23 5.84 5.56
CA ALA A 222 11.37 4.65 5.49
C ALA A 222 10.02 4.87 6.21
N GLY A 223 9.91 5.90 7.05
CA GLY A 223 8.70 6.21 7.79
C GLY A 223 8.19 5.09 8.71
N LYS A 224 7.11 5.39 9.42
CA LYS A 224 6.49 4.46 10.37
C LYS A 224 4.98 4.40 10.10
N PRO A 225 4.45 3.24 9.70
CA PRO A 225 3.03 3.05 9.57
C PRO A 225 2.46 2.81 10.97
N ARG A 226 1.24 3.25 11.19
CA ARG A 226 0.50 3.06 12.44
C ARG A 226 -0.95 2.75 12.11
N PHE A 227 -1.61 2.08 13.04
CA PHE A 227 -3.01 1.74 12.94
C PHE A 227 -3.72 2.08 14.24
N SER A 228 -4.88 2.69 14.12
CA SER A 228 -5.73 3.03 15.26
C SER A 228 -7.14 2.56 14.99
N SER A 229 -7.74 1.86 15.96
CA SER A 229 -9.15 1.44 15.92
C SER A 229 -10.12 2.42 16.56
N VAL A 230 -9.66 3.64 16.91
CA VAL A 230 -10.47 4.60 17.67
C VAL A 230 -11.78 4.98 16.97
N TYR A 231 -11.75 5.12 15.64
CA TYR A 231 -12.93 5.50 14.85
C TYR A 231 -13.64 4.31 14.17
N TYR A 232 -13.38 3.09 14.64
CA TYR A 232 -14.03 1.90 14.11
C TYR A 232 -15.30 1.54 14.89
N ASN A 233 -16.43 1.48 14.20
CA ASN A 233 -17.68 0.99 14.77
C ASN A 233 -17.78 -0.52 14.57
N SER A 234 -17.68 -1.28 15.67
CA SER A 234 -17.73 -2.75 15.65
C SER A 234 -19.09 -3.33 15.26
N LYS A 235 -20.19 -2.58 15.44
CA LYS A 235 -21.55 -3.03 15.08
C LYS A 235 -21.78 -2.94 13.57
N THR A 236 -21.39 -1.82 12.96
CA THR A 236 -21.59 -1.59 11.51
C THR A 236 -20.41 -2.10 10.67
N GLY A 237 -19.23 -2.23 11.28
CA GLY A 237 -17.98 -2.55 10.62
C GLY A 237 -17.53 -1.42 9.68
N GLU A 238 -17.71 -0.18 10.13
CA GLU A 238 -17.38 1.02 9.38
C GLU A 238 -16.39 1.91 10.14
N TRP A 239 -15.57 2.61 9.38
CA TRP A 239 -14.67 3.63 9.87
C TRP A 239 -15.30 4.99 9.64
N ARG A 240 -15.48 5.78 10.70
CA ARG A 240 -16.02 7.13 10.60
C ARG A 240 -15.25 8.04 11.55
N PRO A 241 -14.26 8.80 11.05
CA PRO A 241 -13.55 9.77 11.87
C PRO A 241 -14.52 10.72 12.57
N ASN A 242 -14.41 10.85 13.89
CA ASN A 242 -15.14 11.89 14.61
C ASN A 242 -14.42 13.22 14.39
N LEU A 243 -14.96 14.05 13.50
CA LEU A 243 -14.33 15.31 13.09
C LEU A 243 -14.18 16.30 14.25
N LEU A 244 -15.14 16.33 15.19
CA LEU A 244 -15.02 17.18 16.38
C LEU A 244 -13.86 16.71 17.28
N HIS A 245 -13.76 15.40 17.55
CA HIS A 245 -12.65 14.86 18.33
C HIS A 245 -11.31 15.11 17.63
N PHE A 246 -11.23 14.87 16.31
CA PHE A 246 -10.03 15.14 15.51
C PHE A 246 -9.64 16.63 15.59
N ARG A 247 -10.61 17.54 15.42
CA ARG A 247 -10.40 18.99 15.56
C ARG A 247 -9.87 19.38 16.94
N LEU A 248 -10.46 18.86 18.01
CA LEU A 248 -10.02 19.16 19.38
C LEU A 248 -8.60 18.66 19.65
N MET A 249 -8.23 17.50 19.09
CA MET A 249 -6.86 16.97 19.18
C MET A 249 -5.81 17.81 18.44
N LEU A 250 -6.19 18.59 17.42
CA LEU A 250 -5.26 19.50 16.73
C LEU A 250 -4.88 20.74 17.57
N ARG A 251 -5.61 20.97 18.67
CA ARG A 251 -5.45 22.13 19.56
C ARG A 251 -4.64 21.81 20.81
N THR A 252 -4.33 20.54 21.07
CA THR A 252 -3.73 20.15 22.35
C THR A 252 -2.32 20.69 22.57
N GLY A 253 -1.66 21.20 21.53
CA GLY A 253 -0.32 21.78 21.59
C GLY A 253 0.71 20.71 21.95
N SER A 254 1.69 20.47 21.10
CA SER A 254 2.76 19.54 21.45
C SER A 254 4.10 20.05 20.99
N ASP A 255 5.13 19.70 21.76
CA ASP A 255 6.51 20.07 21.49
C ASP A 255 6.91 19.76 20.06
N ASP A 256 7.77 20.63 19.50
CA ASP A 256 8.30 20.47 18.16
C ASP A 256 8.86 19.06 17.96
N LEU A 257 8.55 18.48 16.80
CA LEU A 257 9.08 17.16 16.45
C LEU A 257 10.58 17.28 16.20
N THR A 258 11.38 16.98 17.22
CA THR A 258 12.84 16.94 17.08
C THR A 258 13.24 15.90 16.02
N VAL A 259 13.63 16.41 14.86
CA VAL A 259 14.13 15.59 13.75
C VAL A 259 15.57 15.20 14.09
N GLY A 260 15.72 14.13 14.89
CA GLY A 260 17.03 13.63 15.28
C GLY A 260 17.96 13.36 14.09
N ALA A 261 19.25 13.64 14.29
CA ALA A 261 20.29 13.41 13.29
C ALA A 261 20.28 11.95 12.81
N ARG A 262 20.32 11.77 11.49
CA ARG A 262 20.31 10.44 10.89
C ARG A 262 21.73 9.90 10.83
N SER A 263 21.88 8.63 11.19
CA SER A 263 23.16 7.91 11.04
C SER A 263 23.62 7.89 9.58
N SER A 264 24.70 8.62 9.30
CA SER A 264 25.65 8.36 8.22
C SER A 264 26.66 7.30 8.70
N ALA A 265 27.14 6.32 7.94
CA ALA A 265 26.78 5.74 6.65
C ALA A 265 27.15 4.24 6.73
N PRO A 266 26.42 3.31 6.09
CA PRO A 266 27.02 2.02 5.78
C PRO A 266 27.59 2.03 4.37
N THR A 267 28.83 1.55 4.30
CA THR A 267 29.55 1.07 3.14
C THR A 267 28.73 0.00 2.43
N ILE A 268 28.71 0.01 1.10
CA ILE A 268 28.23 -1.14 0.30
C ILE A 268 28.82 -2.40 0.94
N PRO A 269 28.04 -3.41 1.36
CA PRO A 269 28.63 -4.66 1.79
C PRO A 269 29.44 -5.15 0.60
N SER A 270 30.76 -5.22 0.79
CA SER A 270 31.75 -5.73 -0.15
C SER A 270 31.47 -7.16 -0.64
N SER A 271 30.39 -7.79 -0.16
CA SER A 271 29.92 -9.08 -0.64
C SER A 271 29.15 -8.94 -1.95
N ALA A 272 29.78 -9.37 -3.04
CA ALA A 272 29.13 -9.56 -4.33
C ALA A 272 27.90 -10.48 -4.17
N PHE A 273 26.71 -9.99 -4.49
CA PHE A 273 25.51 -10.82 -4.53
C PHE A 273 25.60 -11.80 -5.71
N THR A 274 25.27 -13.07 -5.48
CA THR A 274 25.13 -14.02 -6.59
C THR A 274 23.80 -13.78 -7.32
N SER A 275 23.67 -14.26 -8.57
CA SER A 275 22.40 -14.19 -9.34
C SER A 275 21.22 -14.75 -8.55
N ALA A 276 21.44 -15.89 -7.90
CA ALA A 276 20.48 -16.54 -7.02
C ALA A 276 20.07 -15.65 -5.85
N GLU A 277 21.02 -14.94 -5.22
CA GLU A 277 20.72 -14.07 -4.08
C GLU A 277 19.89 -12.85 -4.49
N LEU A 278 20.15 -12.26 -5.66
CA LEU A 278 19.36 -11.15 -6.18
C LEU A 278 17.92 -11.58 -6.48
N LYS A 279 17.72 -12.75 -7.12
CA LYS A 279 16.38 -13.30 -7.37
C LYS A 279 15.63 -13.64 -6.08
N ILE A 280 16.33 -14.22 -5.09
CA ILE A 280 15.75 -14.49 -3.77
C ILE A 280 15.37 -13.17 -3.08
N LEU A 281 16.22 -12.14 -3.18
CA LEU A 281 15.96 -10.83 -2.59
C LEU A 281 14.71 -10.18 -3.18
N GLU A 282 14.51 -10.23 -4.51
CA GLU A 282 13.26 -9.77 -5.15
C GLU A 282 12.04 -10.48 -4.57
N ARG A 283 12.10 -11.81 -4.39
CA ARG A 283 11.01 -12.58 -3.76
C ARG A 283 10.77 -12.20 -2.30
N ILE A 284 11.83 -11.94 -1.53
CA ILE A 284 11.71 -11.48 -0.14
C ILE A 284 11.03 -10.10 -0.09
N VAL A 285 11.32 -9.20 -1.03
CA VAL A 285 10.67 -7.88 -1.12
C VAL A 285 9.16 -8.03 -1.38
N GLU A 286 8.78 -8.93 -2.28
CA GLU A 286 7.37 -9.21 -2.59
C GLU A 286 6.63 -9.87 -1.43
N ASN A 287 7.24 -10.89 -0.80
CA ASN A 287 6.70 -11.64 0.33
C ASN A 287 7.83 -12.08 1.27
N TYR A 288 7.97 -11.39 2.40
CA TYR A 288 9.04 -11.65 3.36
C TYR A 288 8.87 -13.01 4.05
N GLU A 289 7.63 -13.46 4.21
CA GLU A 289 7.28 -14.74 4.81
C GLU A 289 7.32 -15.91 3.82
N ALA A 290 7.76 -15.67 2.57
CA ALA A 290 7.83 -16.72 1.56
C ALA A 290 8.67 -17.91 2.03
N THR A 291 8.12 -19.11 1.88
CA THR A 291 8.79 -20.36 2.25
C THR A 291 9.91 -20.71 1.27
N ALA A 292 10.83 -21.59 1.66
CA ALA A 292 11.88 -22.05 0.75
C ALA A 292 11.28 -22.69 -0.51
N VAL A 293 10.21 -23.48 -0.37
CA VAL A 293 9.46 -24.11 -1.48
C VAL A 293 8.85 -23.07 -2.43
N GLU A 294 8.26 -21.99 -1.90
CA GLU A 294 7.70 -20.92 -2.74
C GLU A 294 8.80 -20.20 -3.53
N ILE A 295 9.96 -20.00 -2.90
CA ILE A 295 11.11 -19.37 -3.54
C ILE A 295 11.69 -20.28 -4.63
N THR A 296 11.87 -21.59 -4.38
CA THR A 296 12.48 -22.51 -5.35
C THR A 296 11.70 -22.61 -6.65
N LYS A 297 10.36 -22.63 -6.59
CA LYS A 297 9.47 -22.62 -7.77
C LYS A 297 9.79 -21.48 -8.74
N SER A 298 10.29 -20.36 -8.22
CA SER A 298 10.58 -19.18 -9.04
C SER A 298 12.05 -18.99 -9.41
N VAL A 299 12.99 -19.53 -8.63
CA VAL A 299 14.43 -19.29 -8.80
C VAL A 299 15.15 -20.48 -9.45
N GLY A 300 14.56 -21.68 -9.43
CA GLY A 300 15.15 -22.89 -10.00
C GLY A 300 16.32 -23.45 -9.17
N LEU A 301 16.26 -23.30 -7.83
CA LEU A 301 17.29 -23.78 -6.90
C LEU A 301 16.77 -24.96 -6.07
N SER A 302 17.68 -25.71 -5.45
CA SER A 302 17.29 -26.66 -4.40
C SER A 302 16.78 -25.95 -3.15
N GLU A 303 15.85 -26.60 -2.43
CA GLU A 303 15.21 -26.03 -1.25
C GLU A 303 16.20 -25.68 -0.14
N SER A 304 17.17 -26.58 0.12
CA SER A 304 18.23 -26.36 1.09
C SER A 304 19.09 -25.12 0.77
N THR A 305 19.39 -24.90 -0.52
CA THR A 305 20.15 -23.74 -0.99
C THR A 305 19.34 -22.46 -0.85
N ALA A 306 18.07 -22.49 -1.25
CA ALA A 306 17.15 -21.35 -1.14
C ALA A 306 16.97 -20.94 0.32
N PHE A 307 16.74 -21.90 1.22
CA PHE A 307 16.64 -21.66 2.66
C PHE A 307 17.90 -21.00 3.23
N ARG A 308 19.09 -21.57 2.97
CA ARG A 308 20.37 -21.05 3.48
C ARG A 308 20.63 -19.62 2.98
N LYS A 309 20.43 -19.36 1.68
CA LYS A 309 20.64 -18.04 1.08
C LYS A 309 19.64 -17.00 1.59
N ARG A 310 18.36 -17.36 1.70
CA ARG A 310 17.32 -16.50 2.31
C ARG A 310 17.69 -16.11 3.73
N SER A 311 18.05 -17.07 4.57
CA SER A 311 18.45 -16.82 5.96
C SER A 311 19.69 -15.92 6.04
N ASN A 312 20.67 -16.09 5.16
CA ASN A 312 21.84 -15.21 5.09
C ASN A 312 21.46 -13.76 4.73
N LEU A 313 20.59 -13.55 3.74
CA LEU A 313 20.13 -12.20 3.34
C LEU A 313 19.37 -11.49 4.48
N ILE A 314 18.52 -12.23 5.20
CA ILE A 314 17.78 -11.72 6.36
C ILE A 314 18.74 -11.41 7.53
N ASN A 315 19.68 -12.31 7.84
CA ASN A 315 20.64 -12.11 8.92
C ASN A 315 21.58 -10.92 8.65
N LYS A 316 21.97 -10.71 7.39
CA LYS A 316 22.70 -9.52 6.93
C LYS A 316 21.85 -8.25 6.90
N ARG A 317 20.54 -8.34 7.19
CA ARG A 317 19.56 -7.23 7.18
C ARG A 317 19.49 -6.49 5.85
N VAL A 318 19.74 -7.18 4.73
CA VAL A 318 19.66 -6.62 3.37
C VAL A 318 18.21 -6.25 3.04
N ALA A 319 17.27 -7.04 3.54
CA ALA A 319 15.86 -6.70 3.61
C ALA A 319 15.36 -6.89 5.05
N VAL A 320 14.43 -6.04 5.48
CA VAL A 320 13.80 -6.11 6.79
C VAL A 320 12.29 -6.35 6.66
N SER A 321 11.70 -7.02 7.64
CA SER A 321 10.25 -7.24 7.67
C SER A 321 9.51 -5.90 7.71
N ARG A 322 8.45 -5.77 6.90
CA ARG A 322 7.56 -4.62 6.91
C ARG A 322 6.11 -5.06 6.71
N ALA A 323 5.27 -4.80 7.71
CA ALA A 323 3.84 -5.04 7.59
C ALA A 323 3.18 -4.02 6.66
N THR A 324 2.29 -4.52 5.80
CA THR A 324 1.46 -3.73 4.90
C THR A 324 0.00 -4.11 5.15
N VAL A 325 -0.84 -3.10 5.35
CA VAL A 325 -2.27 -3.28 5.63
C VAL A 325 -3.08 -2.66 4.51
N ALA A 326 -4.00 -3.44 3.95
CA ALA A 326 -4.86 -3.04 2.84
C ALA A 326 -6.32 -3.41 3.18
N ILE A 327 -7.02 -2.51 3.88
CA ILE A 327 -8.43 -2.67 4.21
C ILE A 327 -9.26 -2.11 3.04
N PRO A 328 -10.09 -2.93 2.34
CA PRO A 328 -10.80 -2.48 1.13
C PRO A 328 -11.73 -1.29 1.30
N LYS A 329 -12.31 -1.08 2.49
CA LYS A 329 -13.14 0.10 2.79
C LYS A 329 -12.36 1.39 3.03
N LEU A 330 -11.04 1.31 3.26
CA LEU A 330 -10.19 2.49 3.42
C LEU A 330 -9.64 2.90 2.04
N LYS A 331 -10.48 3.55 1.23
CA LYS A 331 -10.18 3.89 -0.17
C LYS A 331 -9.59 5.29 -0.34
N ASP A 332 -10.01 6.22 0.50
CA ASP A 332 -9.56 7.60 0.44
C ASP A 332 -8.13 7.72 0.96
N ARG A 333 -7.40 8.71 0.44
CA ARG A 333 -6.00 8.95 0.78
C ARG A 333 -5.79 10.44 0.95
N VAL A 334 -5.25 10.81 2.09
CA VAL A 334 -4.82 12.19 2.36
C VAL A 334 -3.31 12.20 2.54
N ILE A 335 -2.64 13.11 1.86
CA ILE A 335 -1.23 13.42 2.05
C ILE A 335 -1.13 14.83 2.61
N ALA A 336 -0.29 15.03 3.63
CA ALA A 336 0.01 16.34 4.17
C ALA A 336 1.52 16.53 4.29
N LEU A 337 1.98 17.73 3.96
CA LEU A 337 3.36 18.18 4.06
C LEU A 337 3.42 19.33 5.04
N LEU A 338 4.30 19.21 6.04
CA LEU A 338 4.33 20.08 7.19
C LEU A 338 5.77 20.42 7.56
N SER A 339 6.00 21.61 8.09
CA SER A 339 7.20 21.86 8.89
C SER A 339 7.24 20.95 10.14
N PRO A 340 8.42 20.69 10.74
CA PRO A 340 8.52 19.91 11.98
C PRO A 340 7.68 20.47 13.14
N ASP A 341 7.57 21.80 13.23
CA ASP A 341 6.85 22.50 14.28
C ASP A 341 5.33 22.25 14.14
N CYS A 342 4.80 22.47 12.93
CA CYS A 342 3.39 22.19 12.62
C CYS A 342 3.05 20.69 12.75
N ALA A 343 4.01 19.82 12.42
CA ALA A 343 3.85 18.39 12.57
C ALA A 343 3.70 17.95 14.04
N GLY A 344 4.31 18.69 14.99
CA GLY A 344 4.11 18.47 16.42
C GLY A 344 2.63 18.35 16.72
N ASP A 345 1.88 19.44 16.48
CA ASP A 345 0.45 19.53 16.76
C ASP A 345 -0.43 18.52 16.00
N ILE A 346 -0.05 18.16 14.77
CA ILE A 346 -0.90 17.36 13.89
C ILE A 346 -0.71 15.87 14.12
N VAL A 347 0.51 15.40 14.40
CA VAL A 347 0.81 13.95 14.51
C VAL A 347 -0.01 13.22 15.58
N PRO A 348 -0.28 13.77 16.78
CA PRO A 348 -1.14 13.14 17.77
C PRO A 348 -2.56 12.88 17.24
N ALA A 349 -3.19 13.88 16.64
CA ALA A 349 -4.51 13.74 16.01
C ALA A 349 -4.46 12.77 14.82
N TRP A 350 -3.44 12.91 13.96
CA TRP A 350 -3.21 12.05 12.80
C TRP A 350 -3.12 10.59 13.21
N SER A 351 -2.42 10.27 14.30
CA SER A 351 -2.24 8.91 14.78
C SER A 351 -3.54 8.21 15.21
N GLN A 352 -4.64 8.94 15.38
CA GLN A 352 -5.97 8.38 15.66
C GLN A 352 -6.73 7.95 14.40
N LEU A 353 -6.26 8.35 13.21
CA LEU A 353 -6.85 7.92 11.95
C LEU A 353 -6.58 6.43 11.70
N PRO A 354 -7.43 5.73 10.91
CA PRO A 354 -7.45 4.28 10.82
C PRO A 354 -6.09 3.66 10.48
N LEU A 355 -5.45 4.17 9.43
CA LEU A 355 -4.14 3.72 9.00
C LEU A 355 -3.34 4.94 8.54
N THR A 356 -2.18 5.15 9.14
CA THR A 356 -1.35 6.35 8.90
C THR A 356 0.09 5.97 8.63
N TYR A 357 0.80 6.83 7.92
CA TYR A 357 2.23 6.74 7.67
C TYR A 357 2.86 8.11 7.90
N VAL A 358 3.95 8.12 8.67
CA VAL A 358 4.70 9.34 9.00
C VAL A 358 6.13 9.17 8.51
N SER A 359 6.62 10.10 7.70
CA SER A 359 7.98 10.08 7.17
C SER A 359 8.64 11.44 7.29
N ARG A 360 9.96 11.42 7.47
CA ARG A 360 10.80 12.62 7.49
C ARG A 360 11.36 12.90 6.11
N LEU A 361 11.37 14.17 5.74
CA LEU A 361 11.93 14.74 4.52
C LEU A 361 13.07 15.71 4.87
N GLU A 362 14.11 15.70 4.07
CA GLU A 362 15.23 16.64 4.13
C GLU A 362 15.53 17.09 2.70
N ASN A 363 15.54 18.39 2.44
CA ASN A 363 15.72 18.90 1.09
C ASN A 363 17.16 18.58 0.63
N LEU A 364 17.29 18.02 -0.57
CA LEU A 364 18.58 17.64 -1.14
C LEU A 364 19.36 18.81 -1.72
N GLU A 365 18.70 19.94 -1.97
CA GLU A 365 19.34 21.19 -2.41
C GLU A 365 19.62 22.14 -1.23
N ASN A 366 18.86 22.02 -0.13
CA ASN A 366 19.05 22.80 1.10
C ASN A 366 18.87 21.93 2.35
N HIS A 367 19.96 21.38 2.90
CA HIS A 367 19.90 20.43 4.02
C HIS A 367 19.31 20.98 5.33
N ASP A 368 19.23 22.30 5.49
CA ASP A 368 18.61 22.93 6.66
C ASP A 368 17.07 22.85 6.59
N GLU A 369 16.51 22.73 5.39
CA GLU A 369 15.08 22.61 5.18
C GLU A 369 14.61 21.17 5.40
N LYS A 370 13.74 21.00 6.40
CA LYS A 370 13.17 19.71 6.81
C LYS A 370 11.66 19.79 6.78
N LYS A 371 11.03 18.71 6.34
CA LYS A 371 9.56 18.57 6.37
C LYS A 371 9.15 17.20 6.91
N ILE A 372 7.91 17.10 7.34
CA ILE A 372 7.25 15.86 7.72
C ILE A 372 6.16 15.58 6.70
N LEU A 373 6.19 14.37 6.14
CA LEU A 373 5.17 13.85 5.25
C LEU A 373 4.27 12.93 6.05
N LEU A 374 2.98 13.27 6.06
CA LEU A 374 1.92 12.47 6.65
C LEU A 374 1.06 11.88 5.52
N LEU A 375 0.74 10.61 5.63
CA LEU A 375 -0.18 9.90 4.76
C LEU A 375 -1.22 9.17 5.61
N SER A 376 -2.47 9.13 5.17
CA SER A 376 -3.52 8.34 5.82
C SER A 376 -4.44 7.68 4.81
N ALA A 377 -4.89 6.47 5.15
CA ALA A 377 -5.96 5.76 4.45
C ALA A 377 -7.26 5.89 5.26
N LEU A 378 -8.29 6.44 4.62
CA LEU A 378 -9.56 6.81 5.23
C LEU A 378 -10.73 6.10 4.54
N ALA A 379 -11.88 6.07 5.21
CA ALA A 379 -13.13 5.64 4.59
C ALA A 379 -13.49 6.59 3.43
N SER A 380 -14.19 6.05 2.42
CA SER A 380 -14.64 6.83 1.27
C SER A 380 -15.45 8.06 1.72
N GLY A 381 -15.11 9.23 1.18
CA GLY A 381 -15.74 10.52 1.48
C GLY A 381 -15.12 11.27 2.66
N SER A 382 -14.23 10.64 3.45
CA SER A 382 -13.63 11.29 4.63
C SER A 382 -12.39 12.14 4.30
N ALA A 383 -11.82 12.05 3.09
CA ALA A 383 -10.64 12.85 2.75
C ALA A 383 -10.90 14.35 2.78
N SER A 384 -11.97 14.82 2.14
CA SER A 384 -12.37 16.23 2.13
C SER A 384 -12.61 16.75 3.54
N ASP A 385 -13.36 16.00 4.35
CA ASP A 385 -13.70 16.40 5.72
C ASP A 385 -12.44 16.62 6.59
N ILE A 386 -11.47 15.71 6.49
CA ILE A 386 -10.20 15.84 7.24
C ILE A 386 -9.38 17.03 6.73
N ILE A 387 -9.31 17.21 5.41
CA ILE A 387 -8.59 18.33 4.79
C ILE A 387 -9.22 19.66 5.21
N ASP A 388 -10.55 19.77 5.18
CA ASP A 388 -11.30 20.96 5.59
C ASP A 388 -11.07 21.29 7.07
N VAL A 389 -11.06 20.26 7.94
CA VAL A 389 -10.72 20.46 9.35
C VAL A 389 -9.29 20.96 9.51
N LEU A 390 -8.32 20.38 8.82
CA LEU A 390 -6.93 20.82 8.88
C LEU A 390 -6.76 22.27 8.42
N TYR A 391 -7.33 22.65 7.27
CA TYR A 391 -7.28 24.04 6.82
C TYR A 391 -8.04 24.96 7.78
N SER A 392 -9.18 24.55 8.33
CA SER A 392 -9.92 25.40 9.29
C SER A 392 -9.12 25.70 10.57
N GLU A 393 -8.30 24.75 11.05
CA GLU A 393 -7.55 24.89 12.30
C GLU A 393 -6.10 25.39 12.11
N LYS A 394 -5.49 25.14 10.95
CA LYS A 394 -4.06 25.41 10.69
C LYS A 394 -3.80 26.32 9.48
N SER A 395 -4.82 26.90 8.84
CA SER A 395 -4.74 27.78 7.63
C SER A 395 -3.78 28.97 7.69
N ARG A 396 -3.14 29.26 8.84
CA ARG A 396 -2.26 30.42 9.03
C ARG A 396 -0.77 30.06 9.17
N ALA A 397 -0.38 28.80 8.98
CA ALA A 397 1.03 28.41 8.97
C ALA A 397 1.56 28.38 7.52
N ASP A 398 2.62 29.15 7.24
CA ASP A 398 3.19 29.32 5.89
C ASP A 398 3.81 28.04 5.28
N ASP A 399 3.95 26.95 6.06
CA ASP A 399 4.55 25.69 5.60
C ASP A 399 3.64 24.47 5.91
N PHE A 400 2.37 24.59 5.51
CA PHE A 400 1.37 23.53 5.61
C PHE A 400 0.67 23.33 4.26
N ALA A 401 0.63 22.09 3.78
CA ALA A 401 -0.21 21.71 2.65
C ALA A 401 -0.83 20.33 2.87
N ALA A 402 -2.12 20.19 2.54
CA ALA A 402 -2.82 18.92 2.58
C ALA A 402 -3.63 18.70 1.29
N TYR A 403 -3.60 17.46 0.81
CA TYR A 403 -4.17 17.07 -0.47
C TYR A 403 -4.89 15.73 -0.39
N SER A 404 -5.95 15.59 -1.18
CA SER A 404 -6.56 14.29 -1.45
C SER A 404 -5.85 13.64 -2.64
N VAL A 405 -5.36 12.42 -2.46
CA VAL A 405 -4.66 11.69 -3.52
C VAL A 405 -5.70 11.01 -4.42
N ALA A 406 -5.62 11.31 -5.71
CA ALA A 406 -6.58 10.85 -6.71
C ALA A 406 -6.17 9.55 -7.42
N GLY A 407 -4.88 9.22 -7.43
CA GLY A 407 -4.36 8.01 -8.06
C GLY A 407 -2.95 7.66 -7.59
N GLY A 408 -2.56 6.40 -7.78
CA GLY A 408 -1.21 5.98 -7.46
C GLY A 408 -0.75 4.77 -8.28
N ILE A 409 0.57 4.59 -8.31
CA ILE A 409 1.27 3.51 -9.01
C ILE A 409 2.36 2.99 -8.08
N THR A 410 2.55 1.66 -8.05
CA THR A 410 3.67 1.02 -7.34
C THR A 410 4.42 0.10 -8.31
N ASN A 411 5.67 0.42 -8.59
CA ASN A 411 6.57 -0.33 -9.44
C ASN A 411 7.73 -0.86 -8.59
N PRO A 412 7.71 -2.14 -8.15
CA PRO A 412 8.80 -2.70 -7.36
C PRO A 412 10.12 -2.68 -8.14
N ILE A 413 11.21 -2.32 -7.47
CA ILE A 413 12.54 -2.36 -8.08
C ILE A 413 12.90 -3.81 -8.37
N LYS A 414 13.21 -4.09 -9.62
CA LYS A 414 13.75 -5.38 -10.06
C LYS A 414 15.24 -5.45 -9.73
N VAL A 415 15.56 -5.80 -8.49
CA VAL A 415 16.92 -5.84 -7.95
C VAL A 415 17.87 -6.68 -8.83
N ALA A 416 17.41 -7.80 -9.38
CA ALA A 416 18.20 -8.68 -10.22
C ALA A 416 18.55 -8.06 -11.59
N SER A 417 17.70 -7.20 -12.15
CA SER A 417 17.99 -6.51 -13.40
C SER A 417 18.83 -5.25 -13.19
N MET A 418 18.66 -4.58 -12.04
CA MET A 418 19.28 -3.29 -11.74
C MET A 418 20.66 -3.39 -11.08
N PHE A 419 21.05 -4.55 -10.55
CA PHE A 419 22.38 -4.76 -9.98
C PHE A 419 23.35 -5.39 -11.00
N ASP A 420 24.45 -4.71 -11.31
CA ASP A 420 25.54 -5.28 -12.12
C ASP A 420 26.44 -6.15 -11.24
N ARG A 421 26.47 -7.45 -11.55
CA ARG A 421 27.26 -8.44 -10.81
C ARG A 421 28.75 -8.38 -11.13
N ARG A 422 29.13 -7.99 -12.35
CA ARG A 422 30.53 -7.92 -12.77
C ARG A 422 31.20 -6.73 -12.09
N GLU A 423 30.50 -5.60 -12.12
CA GLU A 423 31.00 -4.34 -11.57
C GLU A 423 30.67 -4.16 -10.09
N LYS A 424 29.82 -5.05 -9.53
CA LYS A 424 29.35 -5.05 -8.13
C LYS A 424 28.71 -3.72 -7.72
N ARG A 425 28.05 -3.06 -8.67
CA ARG A 425 27.38 -1.77 -8.48
C ARG A 425 25.99 -1.80 -9.08
N TRP A 426 25.15 -0.87 -8.64
CA TRP A 426 23.87 -0.64 -9.29
C TRP A 426 24.11 -0.02 -10.67
N LYS A 427 23.42 -0.53 -11.68
CA LYS A 427 23.45 0.04 -13.03
C LYS A 427 22.97 1.47 -12.98
N TRP A 428 23.51 2.35 -13.78
CA TRP A 428 23.03 3.71 -13.85
C TRP A 428 23.18 4.22 -15.27
N ASP A 429 22.10 4.78 -15.78
CA ASP A 429 22.05 5.47 -17.05
C ASP A 429 20.95 6.55 -16.93
N PRO A 430 21.21 7.81 -17.29
CA PRO A 430 20.17 8.85 -17.33
C PRO A 430 18.95 8.45 -18.18
N SER A 431 19.13 7.62 -19.21
CA SER A 431 18.04 7.07 -20.04
C SER A 431 17.10 6.11 -19.29
N PHE A 432 17.42 5.71 -18.06
CA PHE A 432 16.48 4.99 -17.20
C PHE A 432 15.40 5.90 -16.60
N PHE A 433 15.43 7.21 -16.87
CA PHE A 433 14.38 8.13 -16.51
C PHE A 433 13.71 8.65 -17.78
N ASP A 434 12.57 8.06 -18.11
CA ASP A 434 11.73 8.52 -19.20
C ASP A 434 10.91 9.73 -18.75
N LEU A 435 10.74 10.71 -19.63
CA LEU A 435 9.86 11.85 -19.42
C LEU A 435 8.55 11.62 -20.15
N LEU A 436 7.47 11.44 -19.38
CA LEU A 436 6.15 11.17 -19.90
C LEU A 436 5.20 12.31 -19.55
N SER A 437 4.20 12.54 -20.40
CA SER A 437 3.13 13.51 -20.11
C SER A 437 2.40 13.12 -18.81
N TYR A 438 2.17 14.11 -17.93
CA TYR A 438 1.42 13.92 -16.69
C TYR A 438 0.08 13.23 -16.94
N GLY A 439 -0.66 13.67 -17.96
CA GLY A 439 -1.99 13.13 -18.27
C GLY A 439 -1.96 11.64 -18.63
N VAL A 440 -0.91 11.18 -19.33
CA VAL A 440 -0.74 9.78 -19.70
C VAL A 440 -0.51 8.92 -18.45
N VAL A 441 0.48 9.29 -17.63
CA VAL A 441 0.82 8.52 -16.41
C VAL A 441 -0.32 8.60 -15.38
N ARG A 442 -0.99 9.73 -15.29
CA ARG A 442 -2.17 9.91 -14.44
C ARG A 442 -3.30 8.96 -14.86
N ASN A 443 -3.57 8.80 -16.15
CA ASN A 443 -4.61 7.90 -16.66
C ASN A 443 -4.30 6.42 -16.39
N GLU A 444 -3.02 6.05 -16.36
CA GLU A 444 -2.57 4.70 -16.00
C GLU A 444 -2.70 4.44 -14.49
N SER A 445 -2.67 5.48 -13.66
CA SER A 445 -2.80 5.35 -12.21
C SER A 445 -4.23 5.01 -11.77
N ARG A 446 -4.35 4.11 -10.78
CA ARG A 446 -5.64 3.60 -10.29
C ARG A 446 -5.94 4.12 -8.88
N LYS A 447 -7.21 4.43 -8.62
CA LYS A 447 -7.71 4.78 -7.26
C LYS A 447 -7.55 3.63 -6.26
N LYS A 448 -7.60 2.38 -6.73
CA LYS A 448 -7.47 1.18 -5.88
C LYS A 448 -6.02 0.90 -5.46
N ASP A 449 -5.03 1.44 -6.16
CA ASP A 449 -3.61 1.07 -6.02
C ASP A 449 -2.75 2.16 -5.38
N ILE A 450 -3.37 3.10 -4.65
CA ILE A 450 -2.65 4.20 -4.01
C ILE A 450 -1.80 3.66 -2.83
N PRO A 451 -0.45 3.67 -2.93
CA PRO A 451 0.40 3.19 -1.85
C PRO A 451 0.30 4.14 -0.64
N LEU A 452 0.10 3.56 0.54
CA LEU A 452 0.19 4.31 1.80
C LEU A 452 1.63 4.42 2.30
N ASP A 453 2.35 3.30 2.27
CA ASP A 453 3.75 3.28 2.67
C ASP A 453 4.60 3.71 1.48
N LEU A 454 5.38 4.79 1.62
CA LEU A 454 6.28 5.28 0.59
C LEU A 454 7.71 4.71 0.69
N ALA A 455 7.95 3.81 1.66
CA ALA A 455 9.26 3.18 1.86
C ALA A 455 9.65 2.19 0.75
#